data_AF-A0A535XU81-F1
#
_entry.id   AF-A0A535XU81-F1
#
_cell.length_a   1.000
_cell.length_b   1.000
_cell.length_c   1.000
_cell.angle_alpha   90.00
_cell.angle_beta   90.00
_cell.angle_gamma   90.00
#
_symmetry.space_group_name_H-M   'P 1'
#
loop_
_entity.id
_entity.type
_entity.pdbx_description
1 polymer ?
#
loop_
_entity_poly.entity_id
_entity_poly.type
_entity_poly.pdbx_seq_one_letter_code
_entity_poly.pdbx_strand_id
1 'polypeptide(L)'
;MRDRAEAAQLMELLENEIESMFFRRDARGLPLEWLERVRRSIEAFAGAFSAHRMVSGYADLVYRPLARRSVLPLSFEGDAGLDALAA
;
A
#
# COMPACT_ATOMS: atom_id res chain seq x y z
N MET A 1 21.83 -8.05 -20.81
CA MET A 1 21.20 -9.37 -21.03
C MET A 1 20.03 -9.60 -20.07
N ARG A 2 20.16 -9.23 -18.78
CA ARG A 2 19.11 -9.37 -17.77
C ARG A 2 17.82 -8.59 -18.04
N ASP A 3 17.91 -7.29 -18.36
CA ASP A 3 16.72 -6.48 -18.68
C ASP A 3 15.89 -7.06 -19.82
N ARG A 4 16.54 -7.65 -20.83
CA ARG A 4 15.85 -8.23 -21.98
C ARG A 4 15.11 -9.52 -21.63
N ALA A 5 15.66 -10.31 -20.71
CA ALA A 5 15.02 -11.53 -20.22
C ALA A 5 13.88 -11.22 -19.25
N GLU A 6 14.06 -10.25 -18.35
CA GLU A 6 13.00 -9.78 -17.44
C GLU A 6 11.84 -9.13 -18.22
N ALA A 7 12.15 -8.34 -19.25
CA ALA A 7 11.13 -7.79 -20.14
C ALA A 7 10.36 -8.89 -20.88
N ALA A 8 11.03 -9.93 -21.37
CA ALA A 8 10.36 -11.05 -22.04
C ALA A 8 9.41 -11.81 -21.09
N GLN A 9 9.83 -12.05 -19.85
CA GLN A 9 8.97 -12.67 -18.83
C GLN A 9 7.76 -11.80 -18.49
N LEU A 10 7.95 -10.48 -18.39
CA LEU A 10 6.85 -9.56 -18.16
C LEU A 10 5.84 -9.60 -19.32
N MET A 11 6.32 -9.59 -20.56
CA MET A 11 5.46 -9.67 -21.75
C MET A 11 4.68 -10.99 -21.80
N GLU A 12 5.35 -12.11 -21.51
CA GLU A 12 4.71 -13.43 -21.47
C GLU A 12 3.56 -13.47 -20.44
N LEU A 13 3.78 -12.88 -19.26
CA LEU A 13 2.75 -12.77 -18.22
C LEU A 13 1.59 -11.85 -18.63
N LEU A 14 1.90 -10.73 -19.29
CA LEU A 14 0.88 -9.80 -19.76
C LEU A 14 -0.02 -10.41 -20.84
N GLU A 15 0.59 -11.07 -21.83
CA GLU A 15 -0.12 -11.67 -22.97
C GLU A 15 -0.89 -12.93 -22.57
N ASN A 16 -0.26 -13.85 -21.84
CA ASN A 16 -0.87 -15.17 -21.62
C ASN A 16 -1.77 -15.22 -20.39
N GLU A 17 -1.45 -14.48 -19.33
CA GLU A 17 -2.21 -14.52 -18.08
C GLU A 17 -3.15 -13.31 -17.94
N ILE A 18 -2.64 -12.10 -18.10
CA ILE A 18 -3.39 -10.88 -17.79
C ILE A 18 -4.42 -10.55 -18.87
N GLU A 19 -4.06 -10.62 -20.15
CA GLU A 19 -4.95 -10.29 -21.27
C GLU A 19 -6.24 -11.11 -21.21
N SER A 20 -6.11 -12.43 -21.06
CA SER A 20 -7.24 -13.36 -21.02
C SER A 20 -8.19 -13.06 -19.85
N MET A 21 -7.67 -12.87 -18.63
CA MET A 21 -8.48 -12.53 -17.46
C MET A 21 -9.11 -11.14 -17.56
N PHE A 22 -8.36 -10.18 -18.10
CA PHE A 22 -8.75 -8.77 -18.15
C PHE A 22 -9.77 -8.49 -19.24
N PHE A 23 -9.82 -9.26 -20.35
CA PHE A 23 -10.76 -9.05 -21.46
C PHE A 23 -11.92 -10.04 -21.50
N ARG A 24 -11.80 -11.21 -20.88
CA ARG A 24 -12.93 -12.15 -20.76
C ARG A 24 -14.08 -11.54 -19.96
N ARG A 25 -15.30 -11.66 -20.45
CA ARG A 25 -16.52 -11.13 -19.82
C ARG A 25 -17.58 -12.22 -19.70
N ASP A 26 -18.37 -12.18 -18.63
CA ASP A 26 -19.56 -13.01 -18.48
C ASP A 26 -20.73 -12.48 -19.35
N ALA A 27 -21.87 -13.16 -19.31
CA ALA A 27 -23.08 -12.75 -20.04
C ALA A 27 -23.61 -11.34 -19.66
N ARG A 28 -23.15 -10.76 -18.55
CA ARG A 28 -23.51 -9.42 -18.08
C ARG A 28 -22.41 -8.39 -18.36
N GLY A 29 -21.33 -8.77 -19.05
CA GLY A 29 -20.23 -7.88 -19.35
C GLY A 29 -19.25 -7.67 -18.19
N LEU A 30 -19.14 -8.62 -17.25
CA LEU A 30 -18.25 -8.52 -16.08
C LEU A 30 -17.04 -9.45 -16.17
N PRO A 31 -15.81 -8.98 -15.85
CA PRO A 31 -14.61 -9.82 -15.78
C PRO A 31 -14.45 -10.47 -14.42
N LEU A 32 -15.21 -11.53 -14.15
CA LEU A 32 -15.27 -12.16 -12.83
C LEU A 32 -13.88 -12.64 -12.33
N GLU A 33 -13.07 -13.20 -13.21
CA GLU A 33 -11.72 -13.70 -12.87
C GLU A 33 -10.76 -12.56 -12.49
N TRP A 34 -10.83 -11.43 -13.20
CA TRP A 34 -10.08 -10.23 -12.86
C TRP A 34 -10.52 -9.64 -11.52
N LEU A 35 -11.83 -9.53 -11.28
CA LEU A 35 -12.38 -9.01 -10.04
C LEU A 35 -11.96 -9.85 -8.83
N GLU A 36 -11.94 -11.18 -8.98
CA GLU A 36 -11.42 -12.09 -7.96
C GLU A 36 -9.94 -11.81 -7.67
N ARG A 37 -9.10 -11.63 -8.70
CA ARG A 37 -7.68 -11.29 -8.54
C ARG A 37 -7.47 -9.96 -7.85
N VAL A 38 -8.27 -8.95 -8.20
CA VAL A 38 -8.27 -7.64 -7.52
C VAL A 38 -8.64 -7.78 -6.05
N ARG A 39 -9.71 -8.53 -5.74
CA ARG A 39 -10.14 -8.76 -4.35
C ARG A 39 -9.04 -9.39 -3.51
N ARG A 40 -8.40 -10.47 -4.02
CA ARG A 40 -7.28 -11.14 -3.34
C ARG A 40 -6.08 -10.22 -3.14
N SER A 41 -5.79 -9.34 -4.10
CA SER A 41 -4.71 -8.35 -3.97
C SER A 41 -5.01 -7.37 -2.82
N ILE A 42 -6.23 -6.86 -2.74
CA ILE A 42 -6.65 -5.98 -1.65
C ILE A 42 -6.55 -6.71 -0.31
N GLU A 43 -7.09 -7.93 -0.21
CA GLU A 43 -7.04 -8.75 1.02
C GLU A 43 -5.59 -8.99 1.48
N ALA A 44 -4.68 -9.27 0.54
CA ALA A 44 -3.28 -9.56 0.85
C ALA A 44 -2.48 -8.31 1.27
N PHE A 45 -2.78 -7.14 0.68
CA PHE A 45 -1.87 -5.98 0.75
C PHE A 45 -2.44 -4.77 1.48
N ALA A 46 -3.76 -4.62 1.63
CA ALA A 46 -4.36 -3.40 2.16
C ALA A 46 -3.84 -3.00 3.56
N GLY A 47 -3.60 -3.99 4.44
CA GLY A 47 -3.06 -3.73 5.77
C GLY A 47 -1.60 -3.27 5.75
N ALA A 48 -0.76 -3.95 4.96
CA ALA A 48 0.68 -3.68 4.92
C ALA A 48 1.03 -2.37 4.18
N PHE A 49 0.24 -2.01 3.16
CA PHE A 49 0.43 -0.84 2.30
C PHE A 49 -0.50 0.33 2.66
N SER A 50 -0.90 0.43 3.93
CA SER A 50 -1.65 1.57 4.44
C SER A 50 -0.75 2.75 4.78
N ALA A 51 -1.11 3.94 4.28
CA ALA A 51 -0.43 5.19 4.66
C ALA A 51 -0.51 5.45 6.18
N HIS A 52 -1.63 5.08 6.81
CA HIS A 52 -1.76 5.17 8.27
C HIS A 52 -0.72 4.28 8.97
N ARG A 53 -0.60 3.01 8.55
CA ARG A 53 0.44 2.10 9.07
C ARG A 53 1.84 2.69 8.87
N MET A 54 2.12 3.25 7.70
CA MET A 54 3.41 3.86 7.38
C MET A 54 3.73 5.01 8.33
N VAL A 55 2.81 5.96 8.51
CA VAL A 55 3.00 7.13 9.38
C VAL A 55 3.15 6.71 10.84
N SER A 56 2.28 5.82 11.33
CA SER A 56 2.37 5.29 12.70
C SER A 56 3.71 4.58 12.94
N GLY A 57 4.16 3.77 11.99
CA GLY A 57 5.48 3.12 12.06
C GLY A 57 6.62 4.13 12.10
N TYR A 58 6.57 5.20 11.32
CA TYR A 58 7.59 6.24 11.36
C TYR A 58 7.58 7.02 12.69
N ALA A 59 6.39 7.32 13.21
CA ALA A 59 6.23 7.96 14.52
C ALA A 59 6.85 7.11 15.63
N ASP A 60 6.56 5.81 15.68
CA ASP A 60 6.98 4.94 16.77
C ASP A 60 8.44 4.49 16.67
N LEU A 61 8.94 4.25 15.46
CA LEU A 61 10.31 3.76 15.25
C LEU A 61 11.36 4.87 15.16
N VAL A 62 10.95 6.08 14.74
CA VAL A 62 11.89 7.18 14.47
C VAL A 62 11.62 8.38 15.37
N TYR A 63 10.42 8.98 15.28
CA TYR A 63 10.18 10.25 15.98
C TYR A 63 10.10 10.12 17.50
N ARG A 64 9.37 9.16 18.06
CA ARG A 64 9.25 8.98 19.51
C ARG A 64 10.58 8.64 20.18
N PRO A 65 11.41 7.72 19.66
CA PRO A 65 12.72 7.44 20.26
C PRO A 65 13.66 8.66 20.20
N LEU A 66 13.64 9.42 19.10
CA LEU A 66 14.42 10.65 18.98
C LEU A 66 13.97 11.71 20.00
N ALA A 67 12.66 11.94 20.13
CA ALA A 67 12.09 12.88 21.10
C ALA A 67 12.48 12.54 22.55
N ARG A 68 12.54 11.24 22.90
CA ARG A 68 12.99 10.79 24.24
C ARG A 68 14.48 11.02 24.50
N ARG A 69 15.30 11.00 23.45
CA ARG A 69 16.76 11.15 23.53
C ARG A 69 17.21 12.61 23.46
N SER A 70 16.44 13.47 22.80
CA SER A 70 16.71 14.90 22.73
C SER A 70 16.29 15.60 24.03
N VAL A 71 17.25 16.24 24.72
CA VAL A 71 17.00 17.15 25.87
C VAL A 71 16.46 18.51 25.41
N LEU A 72 16.26 18.71 24.10
CA LEU A 72 15.70 19.95 23.58
C LEU A 72 14.21 20.00 23.87
N PRO A 73 13.72 21.02 24.60
CA PRO A 73 12.30 21.26 24.71
C PRO A 73 11.86 21.68 23.31
N LEU A 74 11.30 20.75 22.56
CA LEU A 74 10.48 21.09 21.41
C LEU A 74 9.21 21.69 22.00
N SER A 75 9.28 22.97 22.40
CA SER A 75 8.12 23.80 22.71
C SER A 75 7.33 23.92 21.41
N PHE A 76 6.42 22.97 21.21
CA PHE A 76 5.43 23.04 20.16
C PHE A 76 4.36 23.99 20.67
N GLU A 77 4.48 25.26 20.30
CA GLU A 77 3.43 26.24 20.50
C GLU A 77 2.25 25.86 19.59
N GLY A 78 1.43 24.93 20.07
CA GLY A 78 0.35 24.31 19.30
C GLY A 78 -0.26 23.03 19.89
N ASP A 79 0.00 22.67 21.15
CA ASP A 79 -0.63 21.51 21.81
C ASP A 79 -2.07 21.81 22.32
N ALA A 80 -2.86 22.49 21.51
CA ALA A 80 -4.28 22.76 21.80
C ALA A 80 -5.22 21.92 20.93
N GLY A 81 -4.76 20.79 20.38
CA GLY A 81 -5.51 20.11 19.31
C GLY A 81 -5.53 18.58 19.31
N LEU A 82 -4.71 17.88 20.10
CA LEU A 82 -4.66 16.41 20.02
C LEU A 82 -5.60 15.71 21.02
N ASP A 83 -5.93 16.35 22.14
CA ASP A 83 -6.96 15.87 23.07
C ASP A 83 -8.40 16.03 22.51
N ALA A 84 -8.59 16.85 21.48
CA ALA A 84 -9.89 17.08 20.84
C ALA A 84 -10.26 16.04 19.77
N LEU A 85 -9.33 15.17 19.37
CA LEU A 85 -9.56 14.10 18.38
C LEU A 85 -9.65 12.70 19.01
N ALA A 86 -9.56 12.61 20.34
CA ALA A 86 -9.63 11.35 21.10
C ALA A 86 -10.84 11.26 22.05
N ALA A 87 -11.83 12.15 21.93
CA ALA A 87 -13.13 12.11 22.64
C ALA A 87 -14.29 12.24 21.65
#